data_AF-A0A661IWS4-F1
#
_entry.id   AF-A0A661IWS4-F1
#
_cell.length_a   1.000
_cell.length_b   1.000
_cell.length_c   1.000
_cell.angle_alpha   90.00
_cell.angle_beta   90.00
_cell.angle_gamma   90.00
#
_symmetry.space_group_name_H-M   'P 1'
#
loop_
_entity.id
_entity.type
_entity.pdbx_description
1 polymer ?
#
loop_
_entity_poly.entity_id
_entity_poly.type
_entity_poly.pdbx_seq_one_letter_code
_entity_poly.pdbx_strand_id
1 'polypeptide(L)'
;MNRFIPQRLFGRTVFVDTSPLILHFTGRSEACAEFFSLSEQEWLKSVTSVRVLDEFLFKVMVLEAAERYGYTGRVHEKLRKDLKKIKELLDVLHDALQFVKAAKVRVEEVSPKDLDELPRIME
;
A
#
# COMPACT_ATOMS: atom_id res chain seq x y z
N MET A 1 4.99 -12.10 21.91
CA MET A 1 4.57 -11.66 20.56
C MET A 1 5.32 -12.47 19.54
N ASN A 2 4.64 -13.17 18.64
CA ASN A 2 5.29 -13.78 17.48
C ASN A 2 5.86 -12.65 16.60
N ARG A 3 7.18 -12.62 16.42
CA ARG A 3 7.83 -11.69 15.49
C ARG A 3 7.46 -12.11 14.07
N PHE A 4 7.01 -11.16 13.25
CA PHE A 4 6.86 -11.40 11.81
C PHE A 4 8.25 -11.64 11.22
N ILE A 5 8.42 -12.78 10.52
CA ILE A 5 9.70 -13.20 9.92
C ILE A 5 9.44 -13.43 8.43
N PRO A 6 9.79 -12.45 7.56
CA PRO A 6 9.51 -12.51 6.12
C PRO A 6 10.05 -13.76 5.41
N GLN A 7 11.19 -14.30 5.84
CA GLN A 7 11.82 -15.48 5.23
C GLN A 7 10.95 -16.74 5.28
N ARG A 8 10.00 -16.81 6.22
CA ARG A 8 9.06 -17.93 6.29
C ARG A 8 8.07 -17.97 5.11
N LEU A 9 8.06 -16.92 4.28
CA LEU A 9 7.18 -16.76 3.13
C LEU A 9 7.88 -17.04 1.79
N PHE A 10 9.10 -17.56 1.80
CA PHE A 10 9.81 -17.90 0.56
C PHE A 10 9.00 -18.82 -0.35
N GLY A 11 8.97 -18.50 -1.64
CA GLY A 11 8.20 -19.19 -2.67
C GLY A 11 6.68 -19.01 -2.57
N ARG A 12 6.16 -18.23 -1.61
CA ARG A 12 4.72 -18.00 -1.45
C ARG A 12 4.26 -16.77 -2.22
N THR A 13 2.99 -16.79 -2.63
CA THR A 13 2.25 -15.59 -3.02
C THR A 13 1.55 -15.02 -1.79
N VAL A 14 1.79 -13.76 -1.51
CA VAL A 14 1.32 -13.07 -0.30
C VAL A 14 0.49 -11.88 -0.71
N PHE A 15 -0.76 -11.84 -0.25
CA PHE A 15 -1.59 -10.66 -0.37
C PHE A 15 -1.09 -9.57 0.58
N VAL A 16 -0.88 -8.38 0.05
CA VAL A 16 -0.36 -7.22 0.75
C VAL A 16 -1.49 -6.22 0.94
N ASP A 17 -1.84 -5.98 2.19
CA ASP A 17 -2.82 -4.97 2.60
C ASP A 17 -2.20 -3.56 2.67
N THR A 18 -3.00 -2.54 2.92
CA THR A 18 -2.54 -1.14 2.97
C THR A 18 -1.52 -0.89 4.08
N SER A 19 -1.65 -1.56 5.23
CA SER A 19 -0.80 -1.27 6.39
C SER A 19 0.69 -1.58 6.16
N PRO A 20 1.09 -2.76 5.64
CA PRO A 20 2.49 -3.01 5.25
C PRO A 20 3.06 -1.99 4.26
N LEU A 21 2.26 -1.57 3.26
CA LEU A 21 2.69 -0.57 2.27
C LEU A 21 3.02 0.76 2.94
N ILE A 22 2.14 1.27 3.82
CA ILE A 22 2.37 2.51 4.56
C ILE A 22 3.60 2.40 5.45
N LEU A 23 3.73 1.31 6.21
CA LEU A 23 4.84 1.14 7.15
C LEU A 23 6.20 1.08 6.45
N HIS A 24 6.26 0.45 5.27
CA HIS A 24 7.47 0.47 4.45
C HIS A 24 7.72 1.86 3.88
N PHE A 25 6.73 2.43 3.19
CA PHE A 25 6.87 3.72 2.49
C PHE A 25 7.27 4.85 3.43
N THR A 26 6.78 4.84 4.67
CA THR A 26 7.13 5.82 5.71
C THR A 26 8.39 5.46 6.52
N GLY A 27 9.07 4.35 6.21
CA GLY A 27 10.28 3.92 6.91
C GLY A 27 10.06 3.49 8.36
N ARG A 28 8.85 3.09 8.74
CA ARG A 28 8.45 2.80 10.14
C ARG A 28 8.55 1.32 10.53
N SER A 29 8.92 0.44 9.61
CA SER A 29 9.03 -1.01 9.89
C SER A 29 10.16 -1.67 9.11
N GLU A 30 11.20 -2.10 9.85
CA GLU A 30 12.30 -2.91 9.29
C GLU A 30 11.79 -4.24 8.71
N ALA A 31 10.82 -4.87 9.36
CA ALA A 31 10.28 -6.14 8.88
C ALA A 31 9.51 -5.97 7.56
N CYS A 32 8.89 -4.80 7.33
CA CYS A 32 8.31 -4.47 6.04
C CYS A 32 9.39 -4.12 5.01
N ALA A 33 10.46 -3.42 5.40
CA ALA A 33 11.64 -3.20 4.56
C ALA A 33 12.24 -4.51 4.03
N GLU A 34 12.45 -5.46 4.93
CA GLU A 34 12.93 -6.80 4.57
C GLU A 34 11.94 -7.55 3.67
N PHE A 35 10.64 -7.55 4.01
CA PHE A 35 9.61 -8.19 3.19
C PHE A 35 9.60 -7.67 1.74
N PHE A 36 9.60 -6.35 1.53
CA PHE A 36 9.54 -5.80 0.18
C PHE A 36 10.87 -5.95 -0.58
N SER A 37 12.01 -5.99 0.11
CA SER A 37 13.29 -6.36 -0.52
C SER A 37 13.27 -7.81 -1.03
N LEU A 38 12.68 -8.73 -0.26
CA LEU A 38 12.50 -10.12 -0.71
C LEU A 38 11.53 -10.23 -1.89
N SER A 39 10.47 -9.41 -1.93
CA SER A 39 9.56 -9.31 -3.07
C SER A 39 10.28 -8.79 -4.32
N GLU A 40 11.06 -7.73 -4.19
CA GLU A 40 11.85 -7.15 -5.28
C GLU A 40 12.83 -8.16 -5.88
N GLN A 41 13.49 -8.95 -5.02
CA GLN A 41 14.39 -10.03 -5.42
C GLN A 41 13.65 -11.31 -5.86
N GLU A 42 12.31 -11.32 -5.87
CA GLU A 42 11.45 -12.45 -6.27
C GLU A 42 11.58 -13.72 -5.42
N TRP A 43 12.07 -13.59 -4.18
CA TRP A 43 12.09 -14.69 -3.20
C TRP A 43 10.68 -15.01 -2.70
N LEU A 44 9.77 -14.05 -2.77
CA LEU A 44 8.33 -14.21 -2.58
C LEU A 44 7.59 -13.38 -3.64
N LYS A 45 6.30 -13.67 -3.85
CA LYS A 45 5.45 -12.89 -4.77
C LYS A 45 4.49 -12.04 -3.95
N SER A 46 4.52 -10.72 -4.13
CA SER A 46 3.54 -9.82 -3.53
C SER A 46 2.42 -9.51 -4.51
N VAL A 47 1.18 -9.59 -4.03
CA VAL A 47 -0.02 -9.21 -4.78
C VAL A 47 -0.89 -8.31 -3.91
N THR A 48 -1.57 -7.34 -4.51
CA THR A 48 -2.54 -6.48 -3.84
C THR A 48 -3.73 -6.22 -4.78
N SER A 49 -4.77 -5.55 -4.29
CA SER A 49 -5.90 -5.14 -5.11
C SER A 49 -5.85 -3.66 -5.45
N VAL A 50 -6.54 -3.27 -6.53
CA VAL A 50 -6.74 -1.85 -6.88
C VAL A 50 -7.33 -1.07 -5.70
N ARG A 51 -8.27 -1.65 -4.95
CA ARG A 51 -8.89 -1.00 -3.77
C ARG A 51 -7.89 -0.74 -2.65
N VAL A 52 -6.98 -1.67 -2.40
CA VAL A 52 -5.91 -1.50 -1.40
C VAL A 52 -4.92 -0.44 -1.84
N LEU A 53 -4.62 -0.36 -3.15
CA LEU A 53 -3.77 0.67 -3.72
C LEU A 53 -4.40 2.07 -3.57
N ASP A 54 -5.70 2.22 -3.87
CA ASP A 54 -6.43 3.48 -3.68
C ASP A 54 -6.38 3.95 -2.22
N GLU A 55 -6.61 3.02 -1.28
CA GLU A 55 -6.54 3.31 0.15
C GLU A 55 -5.12 3.72 0.59
N PHE A 56 -4.10 3.03 0.08
CA PHE A 56 -2.70 3.37 0.32
C PHE A 56 -2.37 4.79 -0.14
N LEU A 57 -2.69 5.13 -1.39
CA LEU A 57 -2.43 6.47 -1.93
C LEU A 57 -3.19 7.55 -1.15
N PHE A 58 -4.46 7.31 -0.83
CA PHE A 58 -5.25 8.24 -0.03
C PHE A 58 -4.63 8.49 1.35
N LYS A 59 -4.21 7.42 2.04
CA LYS A 59 -3.59 7.54 3.36
C LYS A 59 -2.22 8.21 3.30
N VAL A 60 -1.39 7.93 2.29
CA VAL A 60 -0.13 8.64 2.06
C VAL A 60 -0.36 10.14 1.87
N MET A 61 -1.32 10.53 1.02
CA MET A 61 -1.68 11.93 0.82
C MET A 61 -2.11 12.62 2.13
N VAL A 62 -2.92 11.93 2.94
CA VAL A 62 -3.38 12.46 4.23
C VAL A 62 -2.24 12.60 5.24
N LEU A 63 -1.34 11.62 5.32
CA LEU A 63 -0.18 11.66 6.20
C LEU A 63 0.75 12.81 5.80
N GLU A 64 1.08 12.92 4.52
CA GLU A 64 1.94 13.97 4.01
C GLU A 64 1.33 15.36 4.21
N ALA A 65 0.02 15.51 4.01
CA ALA A 65 -0.67 16.77 4.25
C ALA A 65 -0.69 17.16 5.73
N ALA A 66 -0.82 16.19 6.63
CA ALA A 66 -0.77 16.44 8.06
C ALA A 66 0.63 16.94 8.47
N GLU A 67 1.68 16.36 7.91
CA GLU A 67 3.06 16.73 8.17
C GLU A 67 3.44 18.07 7.53
N ARG A 68 3.26 18.24 6.21
CA ARG A 68 3.64 19.47 5.48
C ARG A 68 2.86 20.72 5.90
N TYR A 69 1.57 20.57 6.19
CA TYR A 69 0.68 21.72 6.44
C TYR A 69 0.22 21.84 7.89
N GLY A 70 0.69 20.97 8.79
CA GLY A 70 0.29 20.96 10.20
C GLY A 70 -1.20 20.67 10.41
N TYR A 71 -1.83 19.93 9.48
CA TYR A 71 -3.27 19.64 9.57
C TYR A 71 -3.56 18.60 10.65
N THR A 72 -4.36 18.99 11.65
CA THR A 72 -4.89 18.08 12.68
C THR A 72 -6.38 17.83 12.47
N GLY A 73 -6.79 16.56 12.44
CA GLY A 73 -8.19 16.14 12.26
C GLY A 73 -8.80 16.53 10.90
N ARG A 74 -9.69 15.68 10.36
CA ARG A 74 -10.43 15.93 9.11
C ARG A 74 -9.55 16.44 7.95
N VAL A 75 -8.34 15.90 7.83
CA VAL A 75 -7.32 16.34 6.86
C VAL A 75 -7.86 16.32 5.43
N HIS A 76 -8.62 15.28 5.07
CA HIS A 76 -9.25 15.13 3.76
C HIS A 76 -10.26 16.26 3.45
N GLU A 77 -11.06 16.70 4.43
CA GLU A 77 -11.98 17.83 4.26
C GLU A 77 -11.23 19.14 4.02
N LYS A 78 -10.11 19.33 4.73
CA LYS A 78 -9.24 20.51 4.57
C LYS A 78 -8.58 20.52 3.20
N LEU A 79 -8.07 19.39 2.74
CA LEU A 79 -7.49 19.24 1.40
C LEU A 79 -8.51 19.51 0.30
N ARG A 80 -9.75 19.01 0.43
CA ARG A 80 -10.82 19.21 -0.57
C ARG A 80 -11.14 20.69 -0.81
N LYS A 81 -10.87 21.57 0.15
CA LYS A 81 -11.09 23.01 0.04
C LYS A 81 -9.93 23.75 -0.64
N ASP A 82 -8.78 23.11 -0.82
CA ASP A 82 -7.57 23.73 -1.36
C ASP A 82 -6.92 22.81 -2.42
N LEU A 83 -7.40 22.94 -3.66
CA LEU A 83 -6.91 22.17 -4.81
C LEU A 83 -5.44 22.42 -5.12
N LYS A 84 -4.88 23.58 -4.72
CA LYS A 84 -3.46 23.88 -4.94
C LYS A 84 -2.59 22.96 -4.09
N LYS A 85 -2.94 22.79 -2.82
CA LYS A 85 -2.24 21.86 -1.91
C LYS A 85 -2.35 20.40 -2.35
N ILE A 86 -3.47 19.99 -2.95
CA ILE A 86 -3.58 18.64 -3.53
C ILE A 86 -2.58 18.46 -4.67
N LYS A 87 -2.40 19.45 -5.55
CA LYS A 87 -1.41 19.38 -6.64
C LYS A 87 0.02 19.26 -6.10
N GLU A 88 0.34 19.98 -5.03
CA GLU A 88 1.64 19.91 -4.36
C GLU A 88 1.92 18.54 -3.70
N LEU A 89 0.89 17.72 -3.49
CA LEU A 89 1.01 16.35 -2.97
C LEU A 89 1.10 15.28 -4.08
N LEU A 90 1.01 15.66 -5.36
CA LEU A 90 1.08 14.67 -6.44
C LEU A 90 2.45 13.98 -6.52
N ASP A 91 3.53 14.69 -6.16
CA ASP A 91 4.88 14.13 -6.16
C ASP A 91 4.99 12.96 -5.18
N VAL A 92 4.43 13.08 -3.96
CA VAL A 92 4.48 11.97 -2.99
C VAL A 92 3.64 10.76 -3.44
N LEU A 93 2.54 11.01 -4.17
CA LEU A 93 1.75 9.93 -4.76
C LEU A 93 2.48 9.24 -5.91
N HIS A 94 3.24 10.00 -6.70
CA HIS A 94 4.11 9.46 -7.71
C HIS A 94 5.16 8.55 -7.08
N ASP A 95 5.83 9.01 -6.03
CA ASP A 95 6.85 8.23 -5.30
C ASP A 95 6.25 6.95 -4.69
N ALA A 96 5.05 7.04 -4.12
CA ALA A 96 4.32 5.89 -3.60
C ALA A 96 4.04 4.83 -4.68
N LEU A 97 3.65 5.27 -5.88
CA LEU A 97 3.45 4.37 -7.03
C LEU A 97 4.76 3.77 -7.54
N GLN A 98 5.84 4.56 -7.58
CA GLN A 98 7.17 4.03 -7.96
C GLN A 98 7.65 2.98 -6.97
N PHE A 99 7.42 3.19 -5.67
CA PHE A 99 7.68 2.18 -4.64
C PHE A 99 6.94 0.86 -4.94
N VAL A 100 5.62 0.90 -5.14
CA VAL A 100 4.81 -0.30 -5.42
C VAL A 100 5.37 -1.08 -6.61
N LYS A 101 5.78 -0.35 -7.66
CA LYS A 101 6.41 -0.91 -8.86
C LYS A 101 7.79 -1.51 -8.57
N ALA A 102 8.66 -0.78 -7.86
CA ALA A 102 10.01 -1.23 -7.53
C ALA A 102 9.98 -2.48 -6.64
N ALA A 103 9.07 -2.53 -5.67
CA ALA A 103 8.83 -3.68 -4.81
C ALA A 103 8.18 -4.88 -5.52
N LYS A 104 7.91 -4.78 -6.83
CA LYS A 104 7.25 -5.80 -7.68
C LYS A 104 5.90 -6.27 -7.11
N VAL A 105 5.16 -5.39 -6.45
CA VAL A 105 3.83 -5.70 -5.95
C VAL A 105 2.87 -5.70 -7.14
N ARG A 106 2.31 -6.88 -7.45
CA ARG A 106 1.34 -7.01 -8.52
C ARG A 106 -0.01 -6.47 -8.07
N VAL A 107 -0.65 -5.64 -8.88
CA VAL A 107 -1.96 -5.07 -8.58
C VAL A 107 -3.00 -5.79 -9.42
N GLU A 108 -3.94 -6.46 -8.77
CA GLU A 108 -5.02 -7.20 -9.43
C GLU A 108 -6.35 -6.44 -9.26
N GLU A 109 -7.16 -6.43 -10.31
CA GLU A 109 -8.54 -5.97 -10.22
C GLU A 109 -9.43 -7.14 -9.81
N VAL A 110 -10.33 -6.91 -8.87
CA VAL A 110 -11.35 -7.91 -8.48
C VAL A 110 -12.68 -7.43 -9.02
N SER A 111 -13.18 -8.11 -10.03
CA SER A 111 -14.49 -7.86 -10.61
C SER A 111 -15.60 -8.51 -9.79
N PRO A 112 -16.86 -8.04 -9.91
CA PRO A 112 -18.00 -8.73 -9.29
C PRO A 112 -18.14 -10.21 -9.71
N LYS A 113 -17.75 -10.55 -10.95
CA LYS A 113 -17.79 -11.94 -11.43
C LYS A 113 -16.83 -12.84 -10.65
N ASP A 114 -15.64 -12.33 -10.32
CA ASP A 114 -14.66 -13.06 -9.51
C ASP A 114 -15.19 -13.32 -8.10
N LEU A 115 -16.05 -12.42 -7.58
CA LEU A 115 -16.70 -12.57 -6.28
C LEU A 115 -17.83 -13.60 -6.30
N ASP A 116 -18.59 -13.67 -7.40
CA ASP A 116 -19.66 -14.65 -7.58
C ASP A 116 -19.13 -16.09 -7.67
N GLU A 117 -17.86 -16.26 -8.01
CA GLU A 117 -17.17 -17.57 -8.07
C GLU A 117 -16.58 -18.01 -6.72
N LEU A 118 -16.38 -17.11 -5.76
CA LEU A 118 -15.83 -17.43 -4.43
C LEU A 118 -16.57 -18.54 -3.67
N PRO A 119 -17.92 -18.59 -3.64
CA PRO A 119 -18.65 -19.65 -2.95
C PRO A 119 -18.34 -21.05 -3.49
N ARG A 120 -17.94 -21.17 -4.77
CA ARG A 120 -17.66 -22.47 -5.42
C ARG A 120 -16.23 -22.98 -5.17
N ILE A 121 -15.33 -22.12 -4.69
CA ILE A 121 -13.93 -22.46 -4.42
C ILE A 121 -13.74 -22.87 -2.94
N MET A 122 -14.71 -22.58 -2.08
CA MET A 122 -14.68 -22.85 -0.64
C MET A 122 -15.42 -24.14 -0.23
N GLU A 123 -15.96 -24.90 -1.19
CA GLU A 123 -16.42 -26.29 -1.02
C GLU A 123 -15.30 -27.29 -1.34
#